data_AF-A0A4Y8LK47-F1
#
_entry.id   AF-A0A4Y8LK47-F1
#
_cell.length_a   1.000
_cell.length_b   1.000
_cell.length_c   1.000
_cell.angle_alpha   90.00
_cell.angle_beta   90.00
_cell.angle_gamma   90.00
#
_symmetry.space_group_name_H-M   'P 1'
#
loop_
_entity.id
_entity.type
_entity.pdbx_description
1 polymer ?
#
loop_
_entity_poly.entity_id
_entity_poly.type
_entity_poly.pdbx_seq_one_letter_code
_entity_poly.pdbx_strand_id
1 'polypeptide(L)'
;MTTLWKKYSFVILFFIVTLFFSLFLVFTTSAEEQSSYKVVQIQEGDSLWKIAEEYAEGASMSEREFIDWVSGSNKLNSSDIYPGDELVIPLKKEWSESEFDSIQLASNTK
;
A
#
# COMPACT_ATOMS: atom_id res chain seq x y z
N MET A 1 -4.71 -38.90 39.09
CA MET A 1 -4.34 -37.50 38.76
C MET A 1 -4.38 -37.23 37.24
N THR A 2 -5.30 -37.84 36.48
CA THR A 2 -5.38 -37.69 35.00
C THR A 2 -6.78 -37.29 34.50
N THR A 3 -7.75 -37.13 35.41
CA THR A 3 -9.15 -36.83 35.10
C THR A 3 -9.38 -35.35 34.74
N LEU A 4 -8.54 -34.45 35.26
CA LEU A 4 -8.63 -33.02 34.96
C LEU A 4 -8.13 -32.69 33.55
N TRP A 5 -7.06 -33.35 33.08
CA TRP A 5 -6.55 -33.19 31.72
C TRP A 5 -7.56 -33.57 30.65
N LYS A 6 -8.34 -34.63 30.86
CA LYS A 6 -9.39 -35.04 29.91
C LYS A 6 -10.57 -34.05 29.89
N LYS A 7 -10.97 -33.51 31.05
CA LYS A 7 -12.08 -32.56 31.17
C LYS A 7 -11.77 -31.21 30.52
N TYR A 8 -10.54 -30.73 30.69
CA TYR A 8 -10.09 -29.46 30.10
C TYR A 8 -9.39 -29.64 28.75
N SER A 9 -9.22 -30.87 28.26
CA SER A 9 -8.56 -31.15 26.97
C SER A 9 -9.15 -30.33 25.82
N PHE A 10 -10.49 -30.27 25.75
CA PHE A 10 -11.18 -29.49 24.72
C PHE A 10 -10.93 -27.98 24.87
N VAL A 11 -10.92 -27.48 26.10
CA VAL A 11 -10.66 -26.06 26.40
C VAL A 11 -9.21 -25.71 26.07
N ILE A 12 -8.25 -26.56 26.45
CA ILE A 12 -6.82 -26.39 26.15
C ILE A 12 -6.58 -26.44 24.65
N LEU A 13 -7.21 -27.37 23.93
CA LEU A 13 -7.14 -27.46 22.47
C LEU A 13 -7.68 -26.18 21.80
N PHE A 14 -8.81 -25.67 22.29
CA PHE A 14 -9.39 -24.42 21.79
C PHE A 14 -8.41 -23.25 21.95
N PHE A 15 -7.81 -23.08 23.13
CA PHE A 15 -6.80 -22.04 23.36
C PHE A 15 -5.59 -22.18 22.44
N ILE A 16 -5.09 -23.40 22.25
CA ILE A 16 -3.97 -23.68 21.36
C ILE A 16 -4.33 -23.29 19.91
N VAL A 17 -5.50 -23.69 19.42
CA VAL A 17 -5.97 -23.34 18.06
C VAL A 17 -6.12 -21.83 17.91
N THR A 18 -6.71 -21.13 18.89
CA THR A 18 -6.84 -19.67 18.83
C THR A 18 -5.49 -18.96 18.84
N LEU A 19 -4.52 -19.47 19.60
CA LEU A 19 -3.18 -18.93 19.66
C LEU A 19 -2.45 -19.13 18.33
N PHE A 20 -2.49 -20.35 17.77
CA PHE A 20 -1.90 -20.62 16.46
C PHE A 20 -2.56 -19.83 15.34
N PHE A 21 -3.89 -19.65 15.39
CA PHE A 21 -4.61 -18.85 14.42
C PHE A 21 -4.23 -17.36 14.52
N SER A 22 -4.08 -16.82 15.73
CA SER A 22 -3.59 -15.44 15.91
C SER A 22 -2.15 -15.25 15.41
N LEU A 23 -1.26 -16.21 15.68
CA LEU A 23 0.10 -16.20 15.15
C LEU A 23 0.08 -16.27 13.62
N PHE A 24 -0.74 -17.16 13.06
CA PHE A 24 -0.95 -17.26 11.61
C PHE A 24 -1.43 -15.94 11.01
N LEU A 25 -2.39 -15.25 11.64
CA LEU A 25 -2.82 -13.93 11.19
C LEU A 25 -1.70 -12.87 11.23
N VAL A 26 -0.83 -12.92 12.23
CA VAL A 26 0.35 -12.02 12.29
C VAL A 26 1.33 -12.34 11.16
N PHE A 27 1.56 -13.62 10.86
CA PHE A 27 2.39 -14.02 9.72
C PHE A 27 1.76 -13.65 8.36
N THR A 28 0.43 -13.70 8.22
CA THR A 28 -0.25 -13.26 6.99
C THR A 28 -0.32 -11.74 6.86
N THR A 29 -0.26 -11.00 7.98
CA THR A 29 -0.24 -9.54 8.00
C THR A 29 1.20 -9.01 7.80
N SER A 30 1.85 -9.50 6.75
CA SER A 30 3.18 -9.04 6.34
C SER A 30 3.13 -8.54 4.90
N ALA A 31 2.26 -7.57 4.58
CA ALA A 31 2.32 -6.79 3.33
C ALA A 31 1.23 -5.70 3.19
N GLU A 32 0.60 -5.21 4.27
CA GLU A 32 -0.18 -3.97 4.14
C GLU A 32 0.80 -2.80 4.28
N GLU A 33 1.62 -2.62 3.24
CA GLU A 33 2.36 -1.37 3.07
C GLU A 33 1.32 -0.26 3.03
N GLN A 34 1.35 0.63 4.03
CA GLN A 34 0.62 1.90 4.02
C GLN A 34 1.17 2.74 2.87
N SER A 35 0.75 2.39 1.65
CA SER A 35 1.05 3.11 0.43
C SER A 35 0.31 4.43 0.53
N SER A 36 1.08 5.52 0.61
CA SER A 36 0.50 6.84 0.43
C SER A 36 0.19 7.01 -1.05
N TYR A 37 -0.86 7.74 -1.40
CA TYR A 37 -1.24 7.95 -2.79
C TYR A 37 -1.12 9.42 -3.16
N LYS A 38 -0.70 9.70 -4.39
CA LYS A 38 -0.70 11.04 -4.98
C LYS A 38 -1.50 11.04 -6.27
N VAL A 39 -2.23 12.12 -6.52
CA VAL A 39 -2.90 12.35 -7.79
C VAL A 39 -1.99 13.21 -8.65
N VAL A 40 -1.66 12.72 -9.84
CA VAL A 40 -0.87 13.45 -10.83
C VAL A 40 -1.75 13.72 -12.05
N GLN A 41 -1.71 14.97 -12.53
CA GLN A 41 -2.39 15.36 -13.76
C GLN A 41 -1.47 15.14 -14.95
N ILE A 42 -1.96 14.44 -15.97
CA ILE A 42 -1.21 14.10 -17.17
C ILE A 42 -1.08 15.32 -18.09
N GLN A 43 0.14 15.60 -18.55
CA GLN A 43 0.41 16.68 -19.50
C GLN A 43 0.68 16.15 -20.91
N GLU A 44 0.68 17.07 -21.87
CA GLU A 44 0.98 16.73 -23.27
C GLU A 44 2.41 16.20 -23.41
N GLY A 45 2.56 15.00 -23.96
CA GLY A 45 3.85 14.33 -24.11
C GLY A 45 4.25 13.44 -22.93
N ASP A 46 3.43 13.32 -21.89
CA ASP A 46 3.63 12.32 -20.85
C ASP A 46 3.19 10.93 -21.30
N SER A 47 3.84 9.93 -20.74
CA SER A 47 3.50 8.52 -20.93
C SER A 47 3.56 7.82 -19.59
N LEU A 48 2.78 6.76 -19.44
CA LEU A 48 2.79 5.97 -18.22
C LEU A 48 4.18 5.42 -17.88
N TRP A 49 4.99 5.15 -18.92
CA TRP A 49 6.38 4.73 -18.78
C TRP A 49 7.29 5.81 -18.18
N LYS A 50 7.17 7.05 -18.67
CA LYS A 50 7.94 8.19 -18.15
C LYS A 50 7.59 8.49 -16.69
N ILE A 51 6.31 8.37 -16.33
CA ILE A 51 5.85 8.51 -14.95
C ILE A 51 6.41 7.38 -14.09
N ALA A 52 6.42 6.14 -14.59
CA ALA A 52 7.02 5.03 -13.87
C ALA A 52 8.52 5.25 -13.64
N GLU A 53 9.26 5.74 -14.64
CA GLU A 53 10.69 6.06 -14.49
C GLU A 53 10.94 7.11 -13.40
N GLU A 54 10.05 8.10 -13.24
CA GLU A 54 10.18 9.16 -12.25
C GLU A 54 9.78 8.72 -10.82
N TYR A 55 8.73 7.88 -10.70
CA TYR A 55 8.10 7.59 -9.40
C TYR A 55 8.30 6.15 -8.89
N ALA A 56 8.70 5.20 -9.74
CA ALA A 56 8.85 3.78 -9.34
C ALA A 56 9.98 3.58 -8.31
N GLU A 57 11.12 4.27 -8.46
CA GLU A 57 12.20 4.24 -7.48
C GLU A 57 11.71 4.71 -6.10
N GLY A 58 10.95 5.81 -6.08
CA GLY A 58 10.35 6.36 -4.87
C GLY A 58 9.40 5.38 -4.20
N ALA A 59 8.65 4.60 -4.96
CA ALA A 59 7.73 3.58 -4.48
C ALA A 59 8.39 2.20 -4.25
N SER A 60 9.72 2.09 -4.38
CA SER A 60 10.49 0.85 -4.17
C SER A 60 9.96 -0.35 -4.98
N MET A 61 9.44 -0.08 -6.19
CA MET A 61 8.91 -1.08 -7.13
C MET A 61 9.59 -0.95 -8.49
N SER A 62 9.57 -2.00 -9.30
CA SER A 62 10.03 -1.90 -10.69
C SER A 62 9.07 -1.06 -11.55
N GLU A 63 9.52 -0.55 -12.70
CA GLU A 63 8.64 0.26 -13.55
C GLU A 63 7.42 -0.54 -14.03
N ARG A 64 7.59 -1.85 -14.26
CA ARG A 64 6.47 -2.73 -14.65
C ARG A 64 5.46 -2.90 -13.53
N GLU A 65 5.92 -3.14 -12.31
CA GLU A 65 5.02 -3.25 -11.15
C GLU A 65 4.28 -1.95 -10.90
N PHE A 66 4.95 -0.81 -11.10
CA PHE A 66 4.32 0.51 -11.04
C PHE A 66 3.23 0.66 -12.10
N ILE A 67 3.53 0.34 -13.36
CA ILE A 67 2.57 0.43 -14.47
C ILE A 67 1.35 -0.46 -14.20
N ASP A 68 1.56 -1.70 -13.77
CA ASP A 68 0.48 -2.65 -13.47
C ASP A 68 -0.38 -2.15 -12.31
N TRP A 69 0.24 -1.63 -11.25
CA TRP A 69 -0.45 -1.06 -10.10
C TRP A 69 -1.28 0.17 -10.48
N VAL A 70 -0.70 1.11 -11.24
CA VAL A 70 -1.39 2.35 -11.66
C VAL A 70 -2.53 2.02 -12.62
N SER A 71 -2.32 1.10 -13.56
CA SER A 71 -3.36 0.66 -14.50
C SER A 71 -4.53 0.01 -13.75
N GLY A 72 -4.24 -0.87 -12.78
CA GLY A 72 -5.27 -1.52 -11.97
C GLY A 72 -6.03 -0.54 -11.06
N SER A 73 -5.32 0.39 -10.42
CA SER A 73 -5.90 1.36 -9.48
C SER A 73 -6.76 2.41 -10.16
N ASN A 74 -6.38 2.84 -11.37
CA ASN A 74 -7.12 3.85 -12.15
C ASN A 74 -8.09 3.23 -13.17
N LYS A 75 -8.23 1.88 -13.18
CA LYS A 75 -9.09 1.14 -14.12
C LYS A 75 -8.82 1.50 -15.58
N LEU A 76 -7.54 1.67 -15.91
CA LEU A 76 -7.14 1.94 -17.29
C LEU A 76 -7.35 0.66 -18.10
N ASN A 77 -8.11 0.77 -19.20
CA ASN A 77 -8.39 -0.38 -20.08
C ASN A 77 -7.16 -0.74 -20.94
N SER A 78 -6.22 0.19 -21.09
CA SER A 78 -4.93 0.04 -21.76
C SER A 78 -3.89 0.92 -21.06
N SER A 79 -2.62 0.79 -21.41
CA SER A 79 -1.53 1.64 -20.91
C SER A 79 -1.58 3.09 -21.46
N ASP A 80 -2.66 3.45 -22.15
CA ASP A 80 -2.85 4.75 -22.78
C ASP A 80 -3.41 5.74 -21.76
N ILE A 81 -2.78 6.91 -21.70
CA ILE A 81 -3.14 8.02 -20.83
C ILE A 81 -3.23 9.28 -21.69
N TYR A 82 -4.16 10.19 -21.37
CA TYR A 82 -4.40 11.39 -22.15
C TYR A 82 -4.14 12.67 -21.34
N PRO A 83 -3.68 13.77 -21.99
CA PRO A 83 -3.52 15.03 -21.31
C PRO A 83 -4.82 15.51 -20.66
N GLY A 84 -4.74 15.90 -19.39
CA GLY A 84 -5.89 16.28 -18.57
C GLY A 84 -6.43 15.15 -17.70
N ASP A 85 -6.01 13.89 -17.92
CA ASP A 85 -6.35 12.78 -17.03
C ASP A 85 -5.70 12.97 -15.66
N GLU A 86 -6.37 12.49 -14.62
CA GLU A 86 -5.84 12.43 -13.26
C GLU A 86 -5.55 10.96 -12.91
N LEU A 87 -4.29 10.64 -12.62
CA LEU A 87 -3.88 9.30 -12.22
C LEU A 87 -3.46 9.28 -10.76
N VAL A 88 -4.00 8.30 -10.03
CA VAL A 88 -3.55 7.93 -8.69
C VAL A 88 -2.29 7.08 -8.82
N ILE A 89 -1.20 7.52 -8.21
CA ILE A 89 0.08 6.80 -8.16
C ILE A 89 0.47 6.48 -6.71
N PRO A 90 1.23 5.39 -6.47
CA PRO A 90 1.69 5.03 -5.15
C PRO A 90 2.96 5.85 -4.79
N LEU A 91 3.02 6.30 -3.55
CA LEU A 91 4.17 6.95 -2.92
C LEU A 91 4.59 6.19 -1.68
N LYS A 92 5.90 6.08 -1.47
CA LYS A 92 6.46 5.63 -0.21
C LYS A 92 6.36 6.73 0.84
N LYS A 93 6.15 6.31 2.08
CA LYS A 93 5.98 7.15 3.27
C LYS A 93 7.01 8.28 3.41
N GLU A 94 8.26 8.09 2.98
CA GLU A 94 9.35 9.09 3.05
C GLU A 94 9.04 10.38 2.26
N TRP A 95 8.25 10.31 1.19
CA TRP A 95 7.82 11.47 0.40
C TRP A 95 6.57 12.13 0.96
N SER A 96 5.72 11.36 1.66
CA SER A 96 4.51 11.88 2.28
C SER A 96 4.79 12.79 3.48
N GLU A 97 5.84 12.53 4.26
CA GLU A 97 6.18 13.39 5.40
C GLU A 97 6.82 14.72 4.97
N SER A 98 7.56 14.76 3.85
CA SER A 98 8.23 16.00 3.41
C SER A 98 7.31 16.97 2.63
N GLU A 99 6.37 16.48 1.83
CA GLU A 99 5.41 17.34 1.10
C GLU A 99 4.30 17.87 2.03
N PHE A 100 3.77 17.08 2.98
CA PHE A 100 2.70 17.53 3.88
C PHE A 100 3.17 18.53 4.95
N ASP A 101 4.42 18.47 5.42
CA ASP A 101 4.95 19.43 6.40
C ASP A 101 5.08 20.84 5.79
N SER A 102 5.39 20.92 4.49
CA SER A 102 5.47 22.19 3.77
C SER A 102 4.11 22.91 3.65
N ILE A 103 3.02 22.15 3.54
CA ILE A 103 1.64 22.69 3.49
C ILE A 103 1.24 23.25 4.87
N GLN A 104 1.70 22.66 5.97
CA GLN A 104 1.41 23.18 7.31
C GLN A 104 2.21 24.46 7.63
N LEU A 105 3.46 24.57 7.17
CA LEU A 105 4.29 25.78 7.37
C LEU A 105 3.75 27.00 6.62
N ALA A 106 3.21 26.82 5.40
CA ALA A 106 2.62 27.91 4.63
C ALA A 106 1.29 28.42 5.21
N SER A 107 0.54 27.57 5.93
CA SER A 107 -0.75 27.94 6.51
C SER A 107 -0.65 28.72 7.82
N ASN A 108 0.47 28.62 8.55
CA ASN A 108 0.64 29.19 9.88
C ASN A 108 1.38 30.55 9.90
N THR A 109 1.50 31.20 8.74
CA THR A 109 1.94 32.60 8.63
C THR A 109 0.76 33.49 8.24
N LYS A 110 -0.19 33.66 9.15
CA LYS A 110 -1.11 34.79 9.13
C LYS A 110 -1.41 35.31 10.53
#